data_AF-A0A7X8C389-F1
#
_entry.id   AF-A0A7X8C389-F1
#
_cell.length_a   1.000
_cell.length_b   1.000
_cell.length_c   1.000
_cell.angle_alpha   90.00
_cell.angle_beta   90.00
_cell.angle_gamma   90.00
#
_symmetry.space_group_name_H-M   'P 1'
#
loop_
_entity.id
_entity.type
_entity.pdbx_description
1 polymer ?
#
loop_
_entity_poly.entity_id
_entity_poly.type
_entity_poly.pdbx_seq_one_letter_code
_entity_poly.pdbx_strand_id
1 'polypeptide(L)'
;MDLKMFKGLVKEPVIPTIIEIEGRLFPKNAIQTLPLYYLAFEQDNLELYQMNSFFQKKNSEPLLCFWYDQIDSFELGISQKMEIVYSSPSENTYLTVQIVLKDQQSLIFECEDVSVATQFPPFLEQQHISLIDPLGIVFYFQQNESYHETVGKLLDTLNENR
;
A
#
# COMPACT_ATOMS: atom_id res chain seq x y z
N MET A 1 -17.96 -8.79 -3.34
CA MET A 1 -18.62 -8.27 -2.10
C MET A 1 -18.73 -6.75 -2.22
N ASP A 2 -19.60 -6.07 -1.48
CA ASP A 2 -19.64 -4.59 -1.49
C ASP A 2 -18.72 -3.98 -0.41
N LEU A 3 -18.38 -2.69 -0.56
CA LEU A 3 -17.46 -1.98 0.35
C LEU A 3 -17.96 -1.94 1.80
N LYS A 4 -19.27 -1.83 2.01
CA LYS A 4 -19.86 -1.75 3.35
C LYS A 4 -19.75 -3.09 4.08
N MET A 5 -20.01 -4.19 3.38
CA MET A 5 -19.83 -5.55 3.88
C MET A 5 -18.36 -5.83 4.17
N PHE A 6 -17.45 -5.42 3.28
CA PHE A 6 -16.01 -5.57 3.50
C PHE A 6 -15.54 -4.81 4.74
N LYS A 7 -15.90 -3.53 4.89
CA LYS A 7 -15.60 -2.74 6.10
C LYS A 7 -16.23 -3.30 7.39
N GLY A 8 -17.29 -4.09 7.27
CA GLY A 8 -17.87 -4.81 8.40
C GLY A 8 -17.10 -6.09 8.78
N LEU A 9 -16.39 -6.70 7.83
CA LEU A 9 -15.60 -7.91 8.03
C LEU A 9 -14.17 -7.59 8.47
N VAL A 10 -13.54 -6.61 7.81
CA VAL A 10 -12.22 -6.11 8.15
C VAL A 10 -12.38 -5.12 9.29
N LYS A 11 -11.92 -5.52 10.47
CA LYS A 11 -12.03 -4.69 11.68
C LYS A 11 -10.85 -3.73 11.81
N GLU A 12 -9.81 -3.98 11.03
CA GLU A 12 -8.59 -3.21 10.99
C GLU A 12 -8.81 -1.93 10.15
N PRO A 13 -8.47 -0.75 10.68
CA PRO A 13 -8.58 0.50 9.93
C PRO A 13 -7.53 0.61 8.80
N VAL A 14 -6.50 -0.24 8.85
CA VAL A 14 -5.38 -0.28 7.93
C VAL A 14 -5.19 -1.74 7.49
N ILE A 15 -5.08 -1.97 6.19
CA ILE A 15 -5.12 -3.29 5.57
C ILE A 15 -3.71 -3.69 5.12
N PRO A 16 -3.01 -4.60 5.83
CA PRO A 16 -1.68 -5.07 5.42
C PRO A 16 -1.78 -5.83 4.09
N THR A 17 -0.99 -5.41 3.11
CA THR A 17 -1.22 -5.73 1.71
C THR A 17 0.08 -5.91 0.93
N ILE A 18 0.15 -6.97 0.11
CA ILE A 18 1.08 -7.04 -1.02
C ILE A 18 0.50 -6.24 -2.18
N ILE A 19 1.26 -5.33 -2.73
CA ILE A 19 0.85 -4.51 -3.87
C ILE A 19 1.44 -5.09 -5.15
N GLU A 20 0.59 -5.32 -6.15
CA GLU A 20 0.98 -5.71 -7.50
C GLU A 20 0.68 -4.56 -8.47
N ILE A 21 1.71 -4.01 -9.10
CA ILE A 21 1.58 -2.99 -10.16
C ILE A 21 2.37 -3.46 -11.36
N GLU A 22 1.74 -3.52 -12.54
CA GLU A 22 2.35 -3.99 -13.79
C GLU A 22 3.06 -5.36 -13.67
N GLY A 23 2.46 -6.29 -12.91
CA GLY A 23 3.00 -7.64 -12.67
C GLY A 23 4.20 -7.70 -11.71
N ARG A 24 4.56 -6.58 -11.05
CA ARG A 24 5.62 -6.52 -10.04
C ARG A 24 5.03 -6.52 -8.64
N LEU A 25 5.57 -7.38 -7.77
CA LEU A 25 5.12 -7.57 -6.39
C LEU A 25 5.95 -6.78 -5.39
N PHE A 26 5.27 -6.14 -4.45
CA PHE A 26 5.85 -5.34 -3.38
C PHE A 26 5.18 -5.68 -2.04
N PRO A 27 5.93 -6.18 -1.03
CA PRO A 27 7.29 -6.70 -1.15
C PRO A 27 7.36 -7.95 -2.03
N LYS A 28 8.52 -8.25 -2.62
CA LYS A 28 8.76 -9.53 -3.32
C LYS A 28 8.71 -10.73 -2.38
N ASN A 29 9.19 -10.54 -1.15
CA ASN A 29 9.14 -11.51 -0.07
C ASN A 29 8.68 -10.77 1.18
N ALA A 30 7.47 -11.03 1.66
CA ALA A 30 6.98 -10.44 2.89
C ALA A 30 7.76 -10.99 4.09
N ILE A 31 8.18 -10.10 4.99
CA ILE A 31 8.95 -10.41 6.21
C ILE A 31 7.98 -10.74 7.36
N GLN A 32 6.80 -10.13 7.39
CA GLN A 32 5.79 -10.39 8.42
C GLN A 32 5.17 -11.79 8.31
N THR A 33 4.48 -12.18 9.38
CA THR A 33 3.36 -13.14 9.33
C THR A 33 2.34 -12.69 8.28
N LEU A 34 2.46 -13.27 7.07
CA LEU A 34 1.48 -13.32 5.98
C LEU A 34 0.58 -12.08 5.87
N PRO A 35 0.90 -11.12 4.98
CA PRO A 35 -0.11 -10.15 4.53
C PRO A 35 -1.38 -10.92 4.15
N LEU A 36 -2.51 -10.54 4.75
CA LEU A 36 -3.79 -11.22 4.55
C LEU A 36 -4.40 -10.85 3.20
N TYR A 37 -3.93 -9.75 2.61
CA TYR A 37 -4.52 -9.16 1.43
C TYR A 37 -3.48 -8.87 0.35
N TYR A 38 -4.00 -8.81 -0.86
CA TYR A 38 -3.23 -8.59 -2.06
C TYR A 38 -4.00 -7.60 -2.94
N LEU A 39 -3.41 -6.45 -3.24
CA LEU A 39 -4.02 -5.39 -4.04
C LEU A 39 -3.35 -5.36 -5.41
N ALA A 40 -4.10 -5.77 -6.43
CA ALA A 40 -3.66 -5.78 -7.81
C ALA A 40 -4.16 -4.53 -8.54
N PHE A 41 -3.24 -3.85 -9.22
CA PHE A 41 -3.50 -2.73 -10.10
C PHE A 41 -3.59 -3.26 -11.52
N GLU A 42 -4.80 -3.67 -11.91
CA GLU A 42 -5.11 -4.15 -13.25
C GLU A 42 -5.33 -2.96 -14.19
N GLN A 43 -5.52 -3.25 -15.48
CA GLN A 43 -5.61 -2.21 -16.51
C GLN A 43 -6.81 -1.25 -16.32
N ASP A 44 -7.97 -1.77 -15.91
CA ASP A 44 -9.22 -0.99 -15.83
C ASP A 44 -9.75 -0.83 -14.40
N ASN A 45 -9.20 -1.58 -13.45
CA ASN A 45 -9.69 -1.67 -12.09
C ASN A 45 -8.60 -2.03 -11.08
N LEU A 46 -8.87 -1.77 -9.80
CA LEU A 46 -8.16 -2.33 -8.67
C LEU A 46 -8.88 -3.55 -8.15
N GLU A 47 -8.13 -4.58 -7.81
CA GLU A 47 -8.68 -5.80 -7.27
C GLU A 47 -8.02 -6.16 -5.94
N LEU A 48 -8.84 -6.28 -4.91
CA LEU A 48 -8.39 -6.73 -3.59
C LEU A 48 -8.71 -8.21 -3.43
N TYR A 49 -7.70 -9.00 -3.19
CA TYR A 49 -7.82 -10.42 -2.94
C TYR A 49 -7.49 -10.74 -1.49
N GLN A 50 -8.11 -11.79 -0.97
CA GLN A 50 -7.60 -12.45 0.23
C GLN A 50 -6.46 -13.38 -0.18
N MET A 51 -5.39 -13.40 0.63
CA MET A 51 -4.33 -14.38 0.50
C MET A 51 -4.70 -15.68 1.22
N ASN A 52 -4.46 -16.80 0.56
CA ASN A 52 -4.43 -18.09 1.22
C ASN A 52 -3.11 -18.22 1.97
N SER A 53 -3.18 -18.06 3.29
CA SER A 53 -2.07 -18.18 4.24
C SER A 53 -1.23 -19.44 4.07
N PHE A 54 -1.83 -20.55 3.65
CA PHE A 54 -1.16 -21.85 3.54
C PHE A 54 -0.35 -21.98 2.24
N PHE A 55 -0.86 -21.43 1.14
CA PHE A 55 -0.23 -21.54 -0.18
C PHE A 55 0.51 -20.27 -0.62
N GLN A 56 0.42 -19.18 0.16
CA GLN A 56 0.97 -17.86 -0.18
C GLN A 56 0.54 -17.39 -1.58
N LYS A 57 -0.72 -17.66 -1.94
CA LYS A 57 -1.31 -17.30 -3.22
C LYS A 57 -2.58 -16.49 -2.99
N LYS A 58 -2.84 -15.50 -3.85
CA LYS A 58 -4.14 -14.82 -3.90
C LYS A 58 -5.23 -15.84 -4.24
N ASN A 59 -6.40 -15.71 -3.62
CA ASN A 59 -7.57 -16.49 -3.99
C ASN A 59 -7.95 -16.24 -5.46
N SER A 60 -8.72 -17.15 -6.06
CA SER A 60 -9.10 -17.04 -7.47
C SER A 60 -10.04 -15.89 -7.78
N GLU A 61 -10.83 -15.46 -6.79
CA GLU A 61 -11.80 -14.38 -6.95
C GLU A 61 -11.44 -13.19 -6.05
N PRO A 62 -11.57 -11.95 -6.55
CA PRO A 62 -11.34 -10.76 -5.75
C PRO A 62 -12.47 -10.59 -4.71
N LEU A 63 -12.10 -10.19 -3.50
CA LEU A 63 -13.03 -9.77 -2.46
C LEU A 63 -13.74 -8.47 -2.88
N LEU A 64 -12.97 -7.52 -3.40
CA LEU A 64 -13.43 -6.22 -3.86
C LEU A 64 -12.80 -5.88 -5.20
N CYS A 65 -13.56 -5.16 -6.00
CA CYS A 65 -13.14 -4.58 -7.26
C CYS A 65 -13.57 -3.11 -7.28
N PHE A 66 -12.63 -2.21 -7.54
CA PHE A 66 -12.88 -0.78 -7.70
C PHE A 66 -12.50 -0.37 -9.11
N TRP A 67 -13.45 0.17 -9.85
CA TRP A 67 -13.15 0.77 -11.14
C TRP A 67 -12.43 2.10 -10.92
N TYR A 68 -11.47 2.44 -11.78
CA TYR A 68 -10.71 3.68 -11.65
C TYR A 68 -11.59 4.93 -11.71
N ASP A 69 -12.73 4.86 -12.41
CA ASP A 69 -13.72 5.94 -12.48
C ASP A 69 -14.46 6.19 -11.16
N GLN A 70 -14.35 5.30 -10.17
CA GLN A 70 -14.90 5.46 -8.81
C GLN A 70 -13.91 6.14 -7.86
N ILE A 71 -12.64 6.22 -8.26
CA ILE A 71 -11.55 6.74 -7.44
C ILE A 71 -11.41 8.24 -7.70
N ASP A 72 -11.25 8.99 -6.63
CA ASP A 72 -10.99 10.42 -6.66
C ASP A 72 -9.47 10.68 -6.60
N SER A 73 -8.79 10.09 -5.61
CA SER A 73 -7.37 10.29 -5.40
C SER A 73 -6.70 9.13 -4.66
N PHE A 74 -5.37 9.09 -4.80
CA PHE A 74 -4.47 8.30 -3.97
C PHE A 74 -3.66 9.24 -3.10
N GLU A 75 -3.54 8.92 -1.81
CA GLU A 75 -2.70 9.64 -0.87
C GLU A 75 -1.63 8.70 -0.31
N LEU A 76 -0.37 9.12 -0.37
CA LEU A 76 0.76 8.39 0.17
C LEU A 76 1.13 8.92 1.56
N GLY A 77 1.52 8.00 2.42
CA GLY A 77 2.09 8.30 3.72
C GLY A 77 3.02 7.18 4.15
N ILE A 78 3.56 7.28 5.35
CA ILE A 78 4.30 6.18 5.97
C ILE A 78 3.84 5.96 7.40
N SER A 79 3.95 4.71 7.86
CA SER A 79 3.71 4.33 9.24
C SER A 79 4.95 3.63 9.80
N GLN A 80 5.22 3.80 11.09
CA GLN A 80 6.24 3.04 11.81
C GLN A 80 5.57 2.10 12.80
N LYS A 81 5.98 0.83 12.80
CA LYS A 81 5.46 -0.18 13.71
C LYS A 81 6.59 -0.99 14.34
N MET A 82 6.46 -1.22 15.64
CA MET A 82 7.33 -2.11 16.39
C MET A 82 6.87 -3.55 16.19
N GLU A 83 7.77 -4.40 15.71
CA GLU A 83 7.49 -5.80 15.42
C GLU A 83 8.56 -6.72 15.97
N ILE A 84 8.19 -7.97 16.23
CA ILE A 84 9.13 -8.99 16.67
C ILE A 84 9.49 -9.84 15.44
N VAL A 85 10.67 -9.58 14.88
CA VAL A 85 11.23 -10.35 13.76
C VAL A 85 12.33 -11.26 14.32
N TYR A 86 12.23 -12.57 14.12
CA TYR A 86 13.17 -13.56 14.68
C TYR A 86 13.46 -13.38 16.18
N SER A 87 12.41 -13.12 16.98
CA SER A 87 12.52 -12.90 18.42
C SER A 87 13.27 -11.63 18.86
N SER A 88 13.54 -10.70 17.93
CA SER A 88 14.11 -9.39 18.23
C SER A 88 13.15 -8.26 17.86
N PRO A 89 13.00 -7.22 18.71
CA PRO A 89 12.23 -6.05 18.34
C PRO A 89 12.92 -5.31 17.18
N SER A 90 12.18 -5.08 16.10
CA SER A 90 12.55 -4.29 14.94
C SER A 90 11.52 -3.19 14.75
N GLU A 91 11.99 -1.98 14.46
CA GLU A 91 11.12 -0.90 14.02
C GLU A 91 11.07 -0.92 12.50
N ASN A 92 9.90 -1.22 11.95
CA ASN A 92 9.69 -1.34 10.52
C ASN A 92 8.88 -0.15 10.01
N THR A 93 9.27 0.38 8.85
CA THR A 93 8.56 1.47 8.18
C THR A 93 7.77 0.89 7.02
N TYR A 94 6.51 1.29 6.92
CA TYR A 94 5.58 0.86 5.89
C TYR A 94 5.11 2.04 5.07
N LEU A 95 4.81 1.80 3.79
CA LEU A 95 4.06 2.74 2.99
C LEU A 95 2.58 2.58 3.33
N THR A 96 1.91 3.70 3.60
CA THR A 96 0.45 3.75 3.63
C THR A 96 -0.06 4.33 2.33
N VAL A 97 -1.02 3.64 1.72
CA VAL A 97 -1.71 4.08 0.50
C VAL A 97 -3.19 4.23 0.84
N GLN A 98 -3.66 5.46 0.92
CA GLN A 98 -5.07 5.75 1.11
C GLN A 98 -5.73 5.95 -0.26
N ILE A 99 -6.73 5.14 -0.56
CA ILE A 99 -7.55 5.27 -1.76
C ILE A 99 -8.83 5.99 -1.35
N VAL A 100 -9.04 7.19 -1.90
CA VAL A 100 -10.22 8.00 -1.67
C VAL A 100 -11.17 7.83 -2.85
N LEU A 101 -12.40 7.41 -2.56
CA LEU A 101 -13.45 7.25 -3.55
C LEU A 101 -14.24 8.54 -3.72
N LYS A 102 -14.90 8.71 -4.86
CA LYS A 102 -15.72 9.90 -5.18
C LYS A 102 -16.88 10.12 -4.21
N ASP A 103 -17.35 9.06 -3.54
CA ASP A 103 -18.36 9.14 -2.48
C ASP A 103 -17.79 9.50 -1.10
N GLN A 104 -16.51 9.93 -1.06
CA GLN A 104 -15.75 10.31 0.14
C GLN A 104 -15.45 9.16 1.10
N GLN A 105 -15.75 7.92 0.71
CA GLN A 105 -15.23 6.77 1.45
C GLN A 105 -13.77 6.54 1.14
N SER A 106 -13.02 6.09 2.15
CA SER A 106 -11.62 5.71 1.96
C SER A 106 -11.33 4.29 2.46
N LEU A 107 -10.24 3.74 1.94
CA LEU A 107 -9.57 2.54 2.42
C LEU A 107 -8.07 2.84 2.54
N ILE A 108 -7.44 2.36 3.61
CA ILE A 108 -6.01 2.55 3.84
C ILE A 108 -5.34 1.18 3.74
N PHE A 109 -4.40 1.06 2.82
CA PHE A 109 -3.57 -0.12 2.63
C PHE A 109 -2.18 0.16 3.16
N GLU A 110 -1.52 -0.87 3.66
CA GLU A 110 -0.16 -0.77 4.18
C GLU A 110 0.74 -1.82 3.53
N CYS A 111 1.89 -1.38 3.04
CA CYS A 111 2.87 -2.21 2.33
C CYS A 111 4.24 -2.11 3.00
N GLU A 112 4.89 -3.26 3.21
CA GLU A 112 6.24 -3.35 3.80
C GLU A 112 7.32 -2.68 2.94
N ASP A 113 7.15 -2.70 1.62
CA ASP A 113 8.15 -2.18 0.69
C ASP A 113 7.78 -0.77 0.25
N VAL A 114 8.39 0.22 0.90
CA VAL A 114 8.10 1.64 0.63
C VAL A 114 8.49 2.06 -0.79
N SER A 115 9.40 1.32 -1.44
CA SER A 115 9.88 1.67 -2.79
C SER A 115 8.80 1.56 -3.87
N VAL A 116 7.70 0.84 -3.59
CA VAL A 116 6.52 0.78 -4.46
C VAL A 116 5.92 2.16 -4.74
N ALA A 117 6.16 3.13 -3.86
CA ALA A 117 5.76 4.53 -4.05
C ALA A 117 6.12 5.06 -5.45
N THR A 118 7.30 4.68 -5.96
CA THR A 118 7.81 5.12 -7.27
C THR A 118 7.03 4.59 -8.47
N GLN A 119 6.22 3.54 -8.29
CA GLN A 119 5.42 2.94 -9.35
C GLN A 119 4.07 3.65 -9.53
N PHE A 120 3.57 4.37 -8.52
CA PHE A 120 2.26 5.04 -8.60
C PHE A 120 2.18 6.18 -9.61
N PRO A 121 3.15 7.12 -9.71
CA PRO A 121 3.01 8.25 -10.62
C PRO A 121 2.74 7.86 -12.08
N PRO A 122 3.55 7.01 -12.73
CA PRO A 122 3.29 6.64 -14.13
C PRO A 122 1.99 5.83 -14.28
N PHE A 123 1.64 5.02 -13.28
CA PHE A 123 0.42 4.22 -13.31
C PHE A 123 -0.84 5.10 -13.21
N LEU A 124 -0.89 6.00 -12.23
CA LEU A 124 -2.04 6.86 -11.97
C LEU A 124 -2.22 7.95 -13.04
N GLU A 125 -1.12 8.42 -13.64
CA GLU A 125 -1.17 9.34 -14.77
C GLU A 125 -1.93 8.74 -15.96
N GLN A 126 -1.71 7.45 -16.27
CA GLN A 126 -2.43 6.74 -17.34
C GLN A 126 -3.93 6.67 -17.07
N GLN A 127 -4.33 6.59 -15.79
CA GLN A 127 -5.73 6.50 -15.36
C GLN A 127 -6.37 7.87 -15.09
N HIS A 128 -5.61 8.97 -15.26
CA HIS A 128 -6.04 10.34 -14.92
C HIS A 128 -6.48 10.50 -13.45
N ILE A 129 -5.81 9.79 -12.53
CA ILE A 129 -6.09 9.88 -11.08
C ILE A 129 -5.02 10.73 -10.40
N SER A 130 -5.44 11.58 -9.46
CA SER A 130 -4.52 12.43 -8.70
C SER A 130 -3.76 11.65 -7.64
N LEU A 131 -2.45 11.90 -7.54
CA LEU A 131 -1.58 11.41 -6.47
C LEU A 131 -1.22 12.56 -5.52
N ILE A 132 -1.50 12.37 -4.24
CA ILE A 132 -1.17 13.29 -3.15
C ILE A 132 0.00 12.67 -2.38
N ASP A 133 1.16 13.32 -2.42
CA ASP A 133 2.38 12.86 -1.74
C ASP A 133 2.94 13.99 -0.85
N PRO A 134 2.35 14.20 0.34
CA PRO A 134 2.69 15.33 1.21
C PRO A 134 4.10 15.23 1.81
N LEU A 135 4.65 14.01 1.88
CA LEU A 135 5.98 13.74 2.43
C LEU A 135 7.06 13.66 1.35
N GLY A 136 6.71 13.81 0.06
CA GLY A 136 7.65 13.68 -1.05
C GLY A 136 8.30 12.30 -1.14
N ILE A 137 7.59 11.24 -0.76
CA ILE A 137 8.07 9.85 -0.76
C ILE A 137 8.59 9.46 -2.14
N VAL A 138 7.83 9.76 -3.19
CA VAL A 138 8.22 9.48 -4.57
C VAL A 138 9.55 10.16 -4.90
N PHE A 139 9.66 11.45 -4.57
CA PHE A 139 10.87 12.23 -4.81
C PHE A 139 12.07 11.62 -4.08
N TYR A 140 11.94 11.29 -2.80
CA TYR A 140 13.03 10.71 -2.03
C TYR A 140 13.49 9.37 -2.61
N PHE A 141 12.58 8.48 -3.01
CA PHE A 141 12.96 7.19 -3.61
C PHE A 141 13.51 7.31 -5.04
N GLN A 142 13.22 8.39 -5.77
CA GLN A 142 13.80 8.65 -7.08
C GLN A 142 15.21 9.24 -7.02
N GLN A 143 15.55 9.98 -5.96
CA GLN A 143 16.83 10.69 -5.83
C GLN A 143 17.93 9.88 -5.12
N ASN A 144 17.56 8.90 -4.30
CA ASN A 144 18.51 8.17 -3.46
C ASN A 144 18.73 6.74 -3.98
N GLU A 145 19.99 6.30 -3.97
CA GLU A 145 20.33 4.93 -4.39
C GLU A 145 20.10 3.90 -3.27
N SER A 146 20.04 4.34 -2.00
CA SER A 146 19.94 3.48 -0.82
C SER A 146 18.56 3.53 -0.18
N TYR A 147 17.89 2.37 -0.08
CA TYR A 147 16.61 2.22 0.62
C TYR A 147 16.69 2.72 2.06
N HIS A 148 17.72 2.31 2.81
CA HIS A 148 17.89 2.68 4.22
C HIS A 148 18.09 4.19 4.42
N GLU A 149 18.86 4.84 3.54
CA GLU A 149 19.08 6.29 3.60
C GLU A 149 17.78 7.05 3.30
N THR A 150 17.03 6.56 2.31
CA THR A 150 15.74 7.15 1.91
C THR A 150 14.72 7.10 3.04
N VAL A 151 14.58 5.92 3.65
CA VAL A 151 13.68 5.75 4.81
C VAL A 151 14.13 6.63 5.97
N GLY A 152 15.42 6.73 6.26
CA GLY A 152 15.94 7.64 7.30
C GLY A 152 15.50 9.09 7.09
N LYS A 153 15.69 9.64 5.89
CA LYS A 153 15.28 11.02 5.55
C LYS A 153 13.77 11.25 5.66
N LEU A 154 12.98 10.25 5.28
CA LEU A 154 11.52 10.29 5.40
C LEU A 154 11.08 10.36 6.87
N LEU A 155 11.73 9.59 7.73
CA LEU A 155 11.45 9.60 9.17
C LEU A 155 11.87 10.90 9.83
N ASP A 156 13.00 11.48 9.42
CA ASP A 156 13.42 12.81 9.89
C ASP A 156 12.37 13.87 9.51
N THR A 157 11.89 13.85 8.26
CA THR A 157 10.82 14.75 7.77
C THR A 157 9.52 14.58 8.57
N LEU A 158 9.15 13.35 8.94
CA LEU A 158 7.98 13.10 9.78
C LEU A 158 8.13 13.69 11.19
N ASN A 159 9.32 13.57 11.77
CA ASN A 159 9.58 14.02 13.14
C ASN A 159 9.68 15.54 13.25
N GLU A 160 10.13 16.23 12.20
CA GLU A 160 10.16 17.71 12.14
C GLU A 160 8.76 18.34 12.04
N ASN A 161 7.77 17.59 11.55
CA ASN A 161 6.39 18.06 11.36
C ASN A 161 5.44 17.71 12.53
N ARG A 162 5.96 17.18 13.65
CA ARG A 162 5.21 16.88 14.89
C ARG A 162 5.39 17.96 15.96
#